data_AF-A0A183VAZ3-F1
#
_entry.id   AF-A0A183VAZ3-F1
#
_cell.length_a   1.000
_cell.length_b   1.000
_cell.length_c   1.000
_cell.angle_alpha   90.00
_cell.angle_beta   90.00
_cell.angle_gamma   90.00
#
_symmetry.space_group_name_H-M   'P 1'
#
loop_
_entity.id
_entity.type
_entity.pdbx_description
1 polymer ?
#
loop_
_entity_poly.entity_id
_entity_poly.type
_entity_poly.pdbx_seq_one_letter_code
_entity_poly.pdbx_strand_id
1 'polypeptide(L)'
;MFSCLTAQLVAEFPGTTRCTVRAYIVRAFNLIGGRKDGDVEIGHTVIDLENRLMTRHRATIGLSKQYSIAGPNVISCLPLGVLRRYCENMSFPAPSLRAVDDNDAEIEMFGATVRLKDVETEVQSNVAVLGRPLQRLALYILLKMGLVPEHVETRPLFNKEGVECGKLQMFLHIMPHDLGAVPRPLDISPRQPTRYQLRVVVWSLRNVVLSKTSMGKQLKVERSAFRGVNAGSDTGAP
;
A
#
# COMPACT_ATOMS: atom_id res chain seq x y z
N MET A 1 -20.45 0.25 31.90
CA MET A 1 -19.18 -0.49 32.06
C MET A 1 -18.96 -1.25 30.76
N PHE A 2 -18.28 -0.64 29.78
CA PHE A 2 -18.04 -1.29 28.48
C PHE A 2 -16.91 -2.31 28.67
N SER A 3 -17.27 -3.57 28.83
CA SER A 3 -16.30 -4.67 28.79
C SER A 3 -15.67 -4.68 27.39
N CYS A 4 -14.39 -4.33 27.31
CA CYS A 4 -13.62 -4.46 26.08
C CYS A 4 -13.47 -5.96 25.79
N LEU A 5 -14.34 -6.51 24.95
CA LEU A 5 -14.16 -7.86 24.41
C LEU A 5 -13.00 -7.76 23.42
N THR A 6 -11.81 -8.16 23.87
CA THR A 6 -10.65 -8.30 23.00
C THR A 6 -10.78 -9.59 22.23
N ALA A 7 -10.66 -9.53 20.90
CA ALA A 7 -10.60 -10.73 20.06
C ALA A 7 -9.13 -11.09 19.78
N GLN A 8 -8.81 -12.37 19.80
CA GLN A 8 -7.50 -12.91 19.41
C GLN A 8 -7.66 -13.81 18.18
N LEU A 9 -6.78 -13.64 17.21
CA LEU A 9 -6.66 -14.52 16.06
C LEU A 9 -5.46 -15.44 16.26
N VAL A 10 -5.65 -16.73 16.02
CA VAL A 10 -4.58 -17.74 16.05
C VAL A 10 -4.53 -18.41 14.69
N ALA A 11 -3.36 -18.40 14.05
CA ALA A 11 -3.10 -19.11 12.81
C ALA A 11 -2.31 -20.38 13.12
N GLU A 12 -2.89 -21.53 12.77
CA GLU A 12 -2.31 -22.86 12.98
C GLU A 12 -1.94 -23.46 11.61
N PHE A 13 -0.76 -24.07 11.54
CA PHE A 13 -0.29 -24.80 10.37
C PHE A 13 -0.25 -26.28 10.71
N PRO A 14 -1.39 -27.01 10.62
CA PRO A 14 -1.45 -28.44 10.92
C PRO A 14 -0.64 -29.32 9.94
N GLY A 15 0.05 -28.70 8.98
CA GLY A 15 0.94 -29.31 8.00
C GLY A 15 1.56 -28.22 7.11
N THR A 16 2.07 -28.62 5.94
CA THR A 16 2.71 -27.68 4.99
C THR A 16 1.72 -27.02 4.03
N THR A 17 0.55 -27.61 3.81
CA THR A 17 -0.37 -27.21 2.73
C THR A 17 -1.60 -26.45 3.20
N ARG A 18 -1.86 -26.37 4.50
CA ARG A 18 -3.07 -25.75 5.05
C ARG A 18 -2.75 -24.83 6.22
N CYS A 19 -3.42 -23.68 6.24
CA CYS A 19 -3.45 -22.75 7.35
C CYS A 19 -4.88 -22.68 7.89
N THR A 20 -5.06 -22.91 9.19
CA THR A 20 -6.35 -22.72 9.86
C THR A 20 -6.27 -21.46 10.69
N VAL A 21 -7.17 -20.51 10.45
CA VAL A 21 -7.26 -19.29 11.26
C VAL A 21 -8.48 -19.40 12.16
N ARG A 22 -8.25 -19.30 13.46
CA ARG A 22 -9.28 -19.37 14.51
C ARG A 22 -9.41 -18.01 15.18
N ALA A 23 -10.66 -17.60 15.44
CA ALA A 23 -10.97 -16.38 16.17
C ALA A 23 -11.49 -16.72 17.57
N TYR A 24 -10.93 -16.08 18.59
CA TYR A 24 -11.28 -16.27 19.99
C TYR A 24 -11.74 -14.97 20.62
N ILE A 25 -12.73 -15.04 21.50
CA ILE A 25 -13.04 -13.96 22.44
C ILE A 25 -12.16 -14.15 23.66
N VAL A 26 -11.23 -13.21 23.86
CA VAL A 26 -10.45 -13.08 25.09
C VAL A 26 -11.27 -12.22 26.04
N ARG A 27 -11.84 -12.86 27.07
CA ARG A 27 -12.53 -12.14 28.14
C ARG A 27 -11.51 -11.61 29.13
N ALA A 28 -11.13 -10.35 28.98
CA ALA A 28 -10.45 -9.62 30.06
C ALA A 28 -11.49 -9.25 31.13
N PHE A 29 -11.80 -10.18 32.05
CA PHE A 29 -12.17 -9.96 33.47
C PHE A 29 -13.02 -11.13 34.01
N ASN A 30 -12.42 -11.89 34.93
CA ASN A 30 -13.06 -12.34 36.15
C ASN A 30 -11.98 -12.38 37.25
N LEU A 31 -11.60 -11.22 37.78
CA LEU A 31 -10.75 -11.09 38.97
C LEU A 31 -11.53 -11.25 40.30
N ILE A 32 -12.82 -11.61 40.25
CA ILE A 32 -13.69 -11.69 41.45
C ILE A 32 -14.28 -13.10 41.67
N GLY A 33 -14.00 -14.08 40.81
CA GLY A 33 -14.39 -15.46 41.07
C GLY A 33 -13.43 -16.40 40.35
N GLY A 34 -12.82 -17.33 41.09
CA GLY A 34 -11.75 -18.23 40.64
C GLY A 34 -12.08 -19.21 39.50
N ARG A 35 -12.96 -18.86 38.55
CA ARG A 35 -13.11 -19.57 37.28
C ARG A 35 -12.23 -18.92 36.22
N LYS A 36 -11.19 -19.65 35.82
CA LYS A 36 -10.57 -19.49 34.50
C LYS A 36 -11.59 -19.94 33.46
N ASP A 37 -12.52 -19.06 33.11
CA ASP A 37 -13.31 -19.27 31.89
C ASP A 37 -12.34 -19.17 30.71
N GLY A 38 -12.06 -20.29 30.05
CA GLY A 38 -11.11 -20.36 28.95
C GLY A 38 -11.56 -19.54 27.74
N ASP A 39 -10.61 -19.19 26.87
CA ASP A 39 -10.88 -18.46 25.63
C ASP A 39 -11.95 -19.19 24.80
N VAL A 40 -13.00 -18.47 24.40
CA VAL A 40 -14.13 -19.04 23.67
C VAL A 40 -13.90 -18.85 22.17
N GLU A 41 -13.80 -19.95 21.43
CA GLU A 41 -13.71 -19.93 19.97
C GLU A 41 -15.03 -19.42 19.35
N ILE A 42 -14.94 -18.37 18.55
CA ILE A 42 -16.04 -17.81 17.76
C ILE A 42 -16.26 -18.72 16.55
N GLY A 43 -15.18 -19.03 15.84
CA GLY A 43 -15.18 -19.87 14.66
C GLY A 43 -13.82 -19.87 13.96
N HIS A 44 -13.74 -20.66 12.90
CA HIS A 44 -12.50 -20.84 12.13
C HIS A 44 -12.75 -20.80 10.62
N THR A 45 -11.69 -20.51 9.88
CA THR A 45 -11.61 -20.68 8.42
C THR A 45 -10.36 -21.47 8.07
N VAL A 46 -10.45 -22.28 7.01
CA VAL A 46 -9.32 -23.04 6.48
C VAL A 46 -8.88 -22.44 5.15
N ILE A 47 -7.58 -22.25 4.99
CA ILE A 47 -6.94 -21.69 3.81
C ILE A 47 -6.00 -22.75 3.25
N ASP A 48 -6.24 -23.12 2.00
CA ASP A 48 -5.41 -24.04 1.24
C ASP A 48 -4.23 -23.28 0.62
N LEU A 49 -3.05 -23.47 1.19
CA LEU A 49 -1.82 -22.80 0.77
C LEU A 49 -1.24 -23.43 -0.51
N GLU A 50 -1.46 -24.73 -0.71
CA GLU A 50 -0.94 -25.47 -1.87
C GLU A 50 -1.64 -25.00 -3.16
N ASN A 51 -2.98 -25.00 -3.16
CA ASN A 51 -3.74 -24.47 -4.29
C ASN A 51 -3.38 -23.01 -4.60
N ARG A 52 -3.07 -22.23 -3.56
CA ARG A 52 -2.69 -20.83 -3.68
C ARG A 52 -1.27 -20.64 -4.23
N LEU A 53 -0.36 -21.58 -3.98
CA LEU A 53 1.00 -21.60 -4.57
C LEU A 53 1.00 -22.09 -6.02
N MET A 54 0.18 -23.10 -6.33
CA MET A 54 0.15 -23.77 -7.63
C MET A 54 -0.74 -23.07 -8.67
N THR A 55 -1.51 -22.06 -8.27
CA THR A 55 -2.35 -21.29 -9.19
C THR A 55 -1.52 -20.48 -10.20
N ARG A 56 -1.94 -20.52 -11.46
CA ARG A 56 -1.36 -19.71 -12.56
C ARG A 56 -1.40 -18.20 -12.31
N HIS A 57 -2.28 -17.74 -11.41
CA HIS A 57 -2.51 -16.32 -11.13
C HIS A 57 -1.55 -15.77 -10.06
N ARG A 58 -0.58 -16.57 -9.58
CA ARG A 58 0.40 -16.16 -8.55
C ARG A 58 -0.29 -15.52 -7.34
N ALA A 59 -1.16 -16.28 -6.69
CA ALA A 59 -1.86 -15.80 -5.50
C ALA A 59 -0.95 -15.79 -4.25
N THR A 60 0.32 -15.41 -4.37
CA THR A 60 1.28 -15.43 -3.24
C THR A 60 1.33 -14.07 -2.56
N ILE A 61 1.87 -13.06 -3.26
CA ILE A 61 1.92 -11.66 -2.82
C ILE A 61 1.16 -10.82 -3.85
N GLY A 62 0.17 -10.06 -3.38
CA GLY A 62 -0.63 -9.19 -4.24
C GLY A 62 0.21 -8.14 -4.95
N LEU A 63 -0.10 -7.88 -6.21
CA LEU A 63 0.55 -6.83 -6.99
C LEU A 63 -0.04 -5.46 -6.66
N SER A 64 0.80 -4.50 -6.28
CA SER A 64 0.40 -3.10 -6.15
C SER A 64 -0.03 -2.53 -7.50
N LYS A 65 -0.90 -1.51 -7.48
CA LYS A 65 -1.30 -0.77 -8.68
C LYS A 65 -0.16 0.07 -9.26
N GLN A 66 0.79 0.48 -8.42
CA GLN A 66 1.89 1.36 -8.80
C GLN A 66 3.17 0.95 -8.07
N TYR A 67 4.30 1.03 -8.76
CA TYR A 67 5.60 0.73 -8.17
C TYR A 67 6.18 1.98 -7.51
N SER A 68 6.21 1.96 -6.18
CA SER A 68 6.74 3.02 -5.34
C SER A 68 8.00 2.58 -4.61
N ILE A 69 8.98 3.49 -4.49
CA ILE A 69 10.19 3.27 -3.67
C ILE A 69 10.05 3.82 -2.25
N ALA A 70 9.02 4.61 -1.97
CA ALA A 70 8.78 5.20 -0.65
C ALA A 70 7.28 5.29 -0.29
N GLY A 71 6.99 5.46 1.00
CA GLY A 71 5.63 5.61 1.50
C GLY A 71 4.90 4.27 1.75
N PRO A 72 3.56 4.28 1.87
CA PRO A 72 2.79 3.13 2.33
C PRO A 72 2.67 2.01 1.29
N ASN A 73 2.87 2.31 0.01
CA ASN A 73 2.68 1.37 -1.10
C ASN A 73 4.00 0.70 -1.54
N VAL A 74 5.01 0.69 -0.66
CA VAL A 74 6.30 0.03 -0.95
C VAL A 74 6.10 -1.47 -0.87
N ILE A 75 6.29 -2.13 -2.01
CA ILE A 75 6.29 -3.59 -2.08
C ILE A 75 7.69 -4.10 -1.70
N SER A 76 7.75 -5.21 -0.95
CA SER A 76 9.02 -5.80 -0.51
C SER A 76 9.76 -6.55 -1.62
N CYS A 77 9.13 -6.79 -2.77
CA CYS A 77 9.71 -7.52 -3.90
C CYS A 77 9.87 -6.62 -5.13
N LEU A 78 10.89 -6.88 -5.94
CA LEU A 78 11.13 -6.18 -7.21
C LEU A 78 10.23 -6.75 -8.32
N PRO A 79 9.34 -5.95 -8.95
CA PRO A 79 8.46 -6.42 -10.01
C PRO A 79 9.17 -7.16 -11.16
N LEU A 80 10.35 -6.69 -11.56
CA LEU A 80 11.14 -7.34 -12.59
C LEU A 80 11.62 -8.74 -12.18
N GLY A 81 12.01 -8.91 -10.91
CA GLY A 81 12.38 -10.22 -10.37
C GLY A 81 11.18 -11.17 -10.33
N VAL A 82 10.01 -10.63 -9.96
CA VAL A 82 8.74 -11.35 -10.00
C VAL A 82 8.40 -11.80 -11.43
N LEU A 83 8.56 -10.93 -12.42
CA LEU A 83 8.31 -11.23 -13.83
C LEU A 83 9.24 -12.32 -14.36
N ARG A 84 10.54 -12.24 -14.08
CA ARG A 84 11.51 -13.28 -14.47
C ARG A 84 11.14 -14.64 -13.88
N ARG A 85 10.88 -14.69 -12.57
CA ARG A 85 10.49 -15.93 -11.89
C ARG A 85 9.17 -16.49 -12.40
N TYR A 86 8.21 -15.62 -12.73
CA TYR A 86 6.97 -16.06 -13.35
C TYR A 86 7.20 -16.72 -14.70
N CYS A 87 8.09 -16.16 -15.53
CA CYS A 87 8.47 -16.76 -16.81
C CYS A 87 9.14 -18.11 -16.63
N GLU A 88 10.11 -18.20 -15.70
CA GLU A 88 10.79 -19.45 -15.36
C GLU A 88 9.80 -20.53 -14.92
N ASN A 89 8.90 -20.21 -13.98
CA ASN A 89 7.90 -21.16 -13.47
C ASN A 89 6.93 -21.64 -14.56
N MET A 90 6.62 -20.80 -15.54
CA MET A 90 5.71 -21.12 -16.65
C MET A 90 6.43 -21.65 -17.89
N SER A 91 7.75 -21.86 -17.83
CA SER A 91 8.57 -22.26 -18.98
C SER A 91 8.48 -21.31 -20.17
N PHE A 92 8.31 -20.01 -19.90
CA PHE A 92 8.37 -18.95 -20.90
C PHE A 92 9.81 -18.43 -21.10
N PRO A 93 10.14 -17.92 -22.29
CA PRO A 93 11.43 -17.28 -22.52
C PRO A 93 11.63 -16.09 -21.58
N ALA A 94 12.87 -15.87 -21.16
CA ALA A 94 13.22 -14.75 -20.31
C ALA A 94 12.90 -13.41 -21.02
N PRO A 95 12.42 -12.39 -20.28
CA PRO A 95 12.14 -11.09 -20.85
C PRO A 95 13.41 -10.39 -21.35
N SER A 96 13.38 -9.91 -22.58
CA SER A 96 14.43 -9.06 -23.15
C SER A 96 14.25 -7.63 -22.64
N LEU A 97 15.27 -7.11 -21.94
CA LEU A 97 15.20 -5.80 -21.26
C LEU A 97 16.06 -4.79 -21.99
N ARG A 98 15.49 -3.63 -22.31
CA ARG A 98 16.21 -2.50 -22.90
C ARG A 98 15.91 -1.23 -22.14
N ALA A 99 16.93 -0.65 -21.51
CA ALA A 99 16.84 0.69 -20.93
C ALA A 99 17.05 1.71 -22.08
N VAL A 100 16.09 2.62 -22.28
CA VAL A 100 16.16 3.62 -23.35
C VAL A 100 16.77 4.91 -22.81
N ASP A 101 16.21 5.41 -21.70
CA ASP A 101 16.69 6.58 -20.98
C ASP A 101 16.38 6.45 -19.47
N ASP A 102 16.73 7.44 -18.66
CA ASP A 102 16.51 7.40 -17.20
C ASP A 102 15.03 7.34 -16.78
N ASN A 103 14.11 7.72 -17.68
CA ASN A 103 12.67 7.77 -17.45
C ASN A 103 11.89 6.77 -18.33
N ASP A 104 12.57 5.94 -19.12
CA ASP A 104 11.94 5.11 -20.15
C ASP A 104 12.65 3.77 -20.33
N ALA A 105 11.85 2.75 -20.56
CA ALA A 105 12.32 1.39 -20.73
C ALA A 105 11.41 0.62 -21.69
N GLU A 106 11.98 -0.41 -22.27
CA GLU A 106 11.30 -1.36 -23.14
C GLU A 106 11.53 -2.78 -22.62
N ILE A 107 10.45 -3.57 -22.64
CA ILE A 107 10.49 -5.00 -22.33
C ILE A 107 9.83 -5.72 -23.50
N GLU A 108 10.57 -6.65 -24.11
CA GLU A 108 10.07 -7.53 -25.16
C GLU A 108 9.80 -8.92 -24.59
N MET A 109 8.56 -9.39 -24.79
CA MET A 109 8.07 -10.68 -24.32
C MET A 109 6.95 -11.17 -25.23
N PHE A 110 6.87 -12.49 -25.46
CA PHE A 110 5.80 -13.11 -26.26
C PHE A 110 5.68 -12.53 -27.68
N GLY A 111 6.78 -12.04 -28.27
CA GLY A 111 6.78 -11.39 -29.58
C GLY A 111 6.18 -9.98 -29.59
N ALA A 112 5.93 -9.38 -28.43
CA ALA A 112 5.45 -8.01 -28.28
C ALA A 112 6.45 -7.18 -27.48
N THR A 113 6.72 -5.97 -27.97
CA THR A 113 7.55 -4.97 -27.28
C THR A 113 6.64 -3.95 -26.62
N VAL A 114 6.77 -3.80 -25.30
CA VAL A 114 6.03 -2.79 -24.53
C VAL A 114 7.02 -1.73 -24.06
N ARG A 115 6.71 -0.46 -24.30
CA ARG A 115 7.49 0.70 -23.86
C ARG A 115 6.77 1.45 -22.75
N LEU A 116 7.52 1.97 -21.78
CA LEU A 116 6.93 2.65 -20.63
C LEU A 116 6.19 3.94 -21.03
N LYS A 117 6.75 4.75 -21.93
CA LYS A 117 6.09 5.99 -22.40
C LYS A 117 4.73 5.76 -23.06
N ASP A 118 4.52 4.62 -23.70
CA ASP A 118 3.24 4.28 -24.35
C ASP A 118 2.17 3.87 -23.31
N VAL A 119 2.63 3.44 -22.13
CA VAL A 119 1.77 2.98 -21.03
C VAL A 119 1.43 4.12 -20.07
N GLU A 120 2.41 4.97 -19.75
CA GLU A 120 2.28 6.04 -18.77
C GLU A 120 2.10 7.40 -19.47
N THR A 121 0.93 7.56 -20.08
CA THR A 121 0.57 8.78 -20.85
C THR A 121 0.23 9.98 -19.96
N GLU A 122 -0.12 9.77 -18.68
CA GLU A 122 -0.44 10.84 -17.74
C GLU A 122 0.73 11.14 -16.80
N VAL A 123 1.04 12.43 -16.64
CA VAL A 123 2.03 12.93 -15.69
C VAL A 123 1.56 12.57 -14.28
N GLN A 124 2.07 11.47 -13.74
CA GLN A 124 1.78 11.04 -12.38
C GLN A 124 2.36 12.10 -11.42
N SER A 125 1.49 12.76 -10.66
CA SER A 125 1.80 13.91 -9.79
C SER A 125 2.82 13.63 -8.67
N ASN A 126 3.27 12.38 -8.53
CA ASN A 126 4.20 11.91 -7.49
C ASN A 126 5.50 11.30 -8.07
N VAL A 127 6.10 11.97 -9.07
CA VAL A 127 7.38 11.56 -9.71
C VAL A 127 8.49 11.26 -8.70
N ALA A 128 8.56 11.99 -7.59
CA ALA A 128 9.63 11.85 -6.59
C ALA A 128 9.63 10.49 -5.83
N VAL A 129 8.52 9.74 -5.88
CA VAL A 129 8.32 8.50 -5.13
C VAL A 129 8.23 7.28 -6.05
N LEU A 130 8.23 7.52 -7.36
CA LEU A 130 8.16 6.50 -8.39
C LEU A 130 9.46 5.74 -8.51
N GLY A 131 9.36 4.41 -8.63
CA GLY A 131 10.53 3.58 -8.83
C GLY A 131 11.07 3.59 -10.27
N ARG A 132 12.14 2.81 -10.50
CA ARG A 132 12.84 2.77 -11.79
C ARG A 132 11.90 2.36 -12.96
N PRO A 133 12.09 2.92 -14.17
CA PRO A 133 11.25 2.63 -15.35
C PRO A 133 11.03 1.14 -15.62
N LEU A 134 12.10 0.34 -15.63
CA LEU A 134 12.02 -1.11 -15.85
C LEU A 134 11.13 -1.83 -14.84
N GLN A 135 11.12 -1.40 -13.58
CA GLN A 135 10.30 -2.02 -12.53
C GLN A 135 8.82 -1.65 -12.71
N ARG A 136 8.54 -0.40 -13.09
CA ARG A 136 7.18 0.07 -13.40
C ARG A 136 6.61 -0.67 -14.60
N LEU A 137 7.39 -0.80 -15.66
CA LEU A 137 7.00 -1.52 -16.87
C LEU A 137 6.76 -3.01 -16.59
N ALA A 138 7.66 -3.65 -15.81
CA ALA A 138 7.46 -5.03 -15.39
C ALA A 138 6.18 -5.21 -14.57
N LEU A 139 5.87 -4.29 -13.66
CA LEU A 139 4.62 -4.31 -12.89
C LEU A 139 3.40 -4.19 -13.80
N TYR A 140 3.43 -3.30 -14.80
CA TYR A 140 2.35 -3.16 -15.77
C TYR A 140 2.09 -4.47 -16.52
N ILE A 141 3.15 -5.11 -17.01
CA ILE A 141 3.03 -6.40 -17.71
C ILE A 141 2.42 -7.45 -16.77
N LEU A 142 2.92 -7.58 -15.54
CA LEU A 142 2.38 -8.51 -14.55
C LEU A 142 0.88 -8.30 -14.27
N LEU A 143 0.42 -7.05 -14.20
CA LEU A 143 -0.99 -6.71 -14.03
C LEU A 143 -1.83 -7.11 -15.26
N LYS A 144 -1.26 -6.98 -16.48
CA LYS A 144 -1.93 -7.39 -17.74
C LYS A 144 -1.97 -8.91 -17.94
N MET A 145 -1.06 -9.66 -17.32
CA MET A 145 -1.05 -11.13 -17.34
C MET A 145 -2.15 -11.76 -16.48
N GLY A 146 -2.97 -10.95 -15.78
CA GLY A 146 -4.08 -11.46 -14.96
C GLY A 146 -3.63 -12.07 -13.62
N LEU A 147 -2.47 -11.64 -13.11
CA LEU A 147 -2.02 -12.03 -11.79
C LEU A 147 -2.81 -11.31 -10.69
N VAL A 148 -2.83 -11.91 -9.50
CA VAL A 148 -3.63 -11.40 -8.38
C VAL A 148 -3.10 -10.04 -7.89
N PRO A 149 -3.89 -8.96 -7.98
CA PRO A 149 -3.53 -7.68 -7.38
C PRO A 149 -3.65 -7.73 -5.86
N GLU A 150 -3.12 -6.71 -5.20
CA GLU A 150 -3.35 -6.49 -3.78
C GLU A 150 -4.86 -6.37 -3.48
N HIS A 151 -5.33 -7.18 -2.54
CA HIS A 151 -6.73 -7.25 -2.15
C HIS A 151 -6.86 -7.68 -0.69
N VAL A 152 -7.97 -7.28 -0.07
CA VAL A 152 -8.40 -7.80 1.23
C VAL A 152 -9.22 -9.06 0.96
N GLU A 153 -8.75 -10.20 1.44
CA GLU A 153 -9.54 -11.43 1.41
C GLU A 153 -10.61 -11.38 2.49
N THR A 154 -11.86 -11.65 2.10
CA THR A 154 -12.97 -11.82 3.04
C THR A 154 -13.36 -13.30 3.05
N ARG A 155 -13.23 -13.96 4.21
CA ARG A 155 -13.58 -15.38 4.36
C ARG A 155 -14.64 -15.57 5.45
N PRO A 156 -15.63 -16.46 5.25
CA PRO A 156 -16.58 -16.81 6.30
C PRO A 156 -15.87 -17.56 7.42
N LEU A 157 -16.29 -17.32 8.66
CA LEU A 157 -15.91 -18.09 9.84
C LEU A 157 -17.02 -19.11 10.12
N PHE A 158 -16.65 -20.34 10.41
CA PHE A 158 -17.58 -21.41 10.76
C PHE A 158 -17.42 -21.82 12.22
N ASN A 159 -18.54 -22.00 12.92
CA ASN A 159 -18.54 -22.57 14.26
C ASN A 159 -18.28 -24.10 14.22
N LYS A 160 -18.26 -24.75 15.39
CA LYS A 160 -18.05 -26.22 15.49
C LYS A 160 -19.16 -27.05 14.84
N GLU A 161 -20.32 -26.46 14.60
CA GLU A 161 -21.49 -27.08 13.96
C GLU A 161 -21.52 -26.82 12.44
N GLY A 162 -20.54 -26.08 11.90
CA GLY A 162 -20.46 -25.75 10.47
C GLY A 162 -21.33 -24.58 10.04
N VAL A 163 -21.88 -23.80 10.97
CA VAL A 163 -22.70 -22.61 10.69
C VAL A 163 -21.82 -21.37 10.57
N GLU A 164 -22.06 -20.54 9.56
CA GLU A 164 -21.37 -19.25 9.39
C GLU A 164 -21.69 -18.32 10.57
N CYS A 165 -20.66 -17.94 11.33
CA CYS A 165 -20.76 -17.12 12.54
C CYS A 165 -20.12 -15.74 12.40
N GLY A 166 -19.59 -15.42 11.21
CA GLY A 166 -19.01 -14.11 10.92
C GLY A 166 -18.12 -14.14 9.69
N LYS A 167 -17.43 -13.03 9.44
CA LYS A 167 -16.49 -12.89 8.33
C LYS A 167 -15.16 -12.32 8.82
N LEU A 168 -14.07 -12.88 8.32
CA LEU A 168 -12.72 -12.45 8.60
C LEU A 168 -12.16 -11.73 7.36
N GLN A 169 -11.73 -10.49 7.55
CA GLN A 169 -11.04 -9.69 6.54
C GLN A 169 -9.54 -9.69 6.84
N MET A 170 -8.72 -10.08 5.87
CA MET A 170 -7.27 -10.21 6.06
C MET A 170 -6.50 -9.94 4.78
N PHE A 171 -5.22 -9.57 4.95
CA PHE A 171 -4.23 -9.66 3.88
C PHE A 171 -3.44 -10.96 4.06
N LEU A 172 -3.39 -11.80 3.02
CA LEU A 172 -2.61 -13.04 3.06
C LEU A 172 -1.49 -13.00 2.04
N HIS A 173 -0.26 -12.95 2.54
CA HIS A 173 0.96 -12.96 1.74
C HIS A 173 1.77 -14.23 2.01
N ILE A 174 1.99 -15.02 0.96
CA ILE A 174 2.92 -16.14 0.98
C ILE A 174 4.24 -15.63 0.40
N MET A 175 5.27 -15.53 1.23
CA MET A 175 6.58 -15.01 0.82
C MET A 175 7.62 -16.12 0.81
N PRO A 176 8.02 -16.61 -0.37
CA PRO A 176 9.23 -17.40 -0.52
C PRO A 176 10.45 -16.67 0.08
N HIS A 177 11.32 -17.40 0.79
CA HIS A 177 12.50 -16.82 1.45
C HIS A 177 13.48 -16.13 0.48
N ASP A 178 13.48 -16.55 -0.79
CA ASP A 178 14.31 -15.99 -1.85
C ASP A 178 13.79 -14.65 -2.40
N LEU A 179 12.52 -14.30 -2.16
CA LEU A 179 11.94 -13.02 -2.60
C LEU A 179 12.16 -11.85 -1.63
N GLY A 180 12.83 -12.11 -0.50
CA GLY A 180 13.18 -11.11 0.51
C GLY A 180 12.58 -11.43 1.88
N ALA A 181 12.84 -10.53 2.83
CA ALA A 181 12.26 -10.63 4.16
C ALA A 181 10.79 -10.20 4.14
N VAL A 182 10.00 -10.83 5.02
CA VAL A 182 8.63 -10.41 5.27
C VAL A 182 8.67 -8.94 5.74
N PRO A 183 7.96 -8.02 5.06
CA PRO A 183 7.95 -6.62 5.45
C PRO A 183 7.41 -6.47 6.88
N ARG A 184 7.84 -5.42 7.57
CA ARG A 184 7.33 -5.13 8.91
C ARG A 184 5.80 -4.99 8.84
N PRO A 185 5.07 -5.40 9.90
CA PRO A 185 3.62 -5.19 9.97
C PRO A 185 3.29 -3.73 9.67
N LEU A 186 2.34 -3.51 8.76
CA LEU A 186 1.86 -2.19 8.44
C LEU A 186 1.11 -1.64 9.66
N ASP A 187 1.54 -0.48 10.15
CA ASP A 187 0.78 0.23 11.18
C ASP A 187 -0.47 0.84 10.54
N ILE A 188 -1.61 0.19 10.77
CA ILE A 188 -2.93 0.65 10.32
C ILE A 188 -3.63 1.54 11.34
N SER A 189 -2.93 1.96 12.40
CA SER A 189 -3.47 2.90 13.36
C SER A 189 -3.91 4.19 12.66
N PRO A 190 -5.01 4.83 13.10
CA PRO A 190 -5.44 6.08 12.51
C PRO A 190 -4.29 7.09 12.47
N ARG A 191 -4.05 7.68 11.29
CA ARG A 191 -2.96 8.64 11.09
C ARG A 191 -3.13 9.79 12.09
N GLN A 192 -2.10 10.01 12.91
CA GLN A 192 -2.13 11.15 13.82
C GLN A 192 -2.01 12.45 13.01
N PRO A 193 -2.86 13.47 13.29
CA PRO A 193 -2.82 14.72 12.56
C PRO A 193 -1.50 15.43 12.84
N THR A 194 -0.71 15.65 11.79
CA THR A 194 0.47 16.51 11.87
C THR A 194 0.00 17.95 11.99
N ARG A 195 0.59 18.75 12.88
CA ARG A 195 0.28 20.19 12.93
C ARG A 195 0.72 20.83 11.62
N TYR A 196 -0.23 21.32 10.83
CA TYR A 196 0.03 22.05 9.60
C TYR A 196 -0.41 23.51 9.75
N GLN A 197 0.28 24.42 9.06
CA GLN A 197 -0.14 25.81 8.92
C GLN A 197 -0.51 26.04 7.46
N LEU A 198 -1.78 26.38 7.19
CA LEU A 198 -2.18 26.87 5.88
C LEU A 198 -1.73 28.33 5.74
N ARG A 199 -0.81 28.61 4.82
CA ARG A 199 -0.43 29.98 4.45
C ARG A 199 -1.09 30.32 3.11
N VAL A 200 -2.12 31.15 3.15
CA VAL A 200 -2.78 31.67 1.94
C VAL A 200 -2.16 33.03 1.61
N VAL A 201 -1.61 33.15 0.41
CA VAL A 201 -1.16 34.44 -0.14
C VAL A 201 -2.18 34.86 -1.20
N VAL A 202 -2.93 35.92 -0.90
CA VAL A 202 -3.88 36.49 -1.85
C VAL A 202 -3.22 37.66 -2.57
N TRP A 203 -2.97 37.48 -3.86
CA TRP A 203 -2.43 38.52 -4.71
C TRP A 203 -3.57 39.37 -5.31
N SER A 204 -3.30 40.65 -5.59
CA SER A 204 -4.19 41.53 -6.37
C SER A 204 -5.57 41.81 -5.76
N LEU A 205 -5.62 42.06 -4.44
CA LEU A 205 -6.84 42.57 -3.79
C LEU A 205 -7.14 44.01 -4.23
N ARG A 206 -8.33 44.25 -4.78
CA ARG A 206 -8.87 45.61 -5.03
C ARG A 206 -10.08 45.84 -4.12
N ASN A 207 -10.20 47.04 -3.56
CA ASN A 207 -11.30 47.47 -2.70
C ASN A 207 -11.52 46.63 -1.43
N VAL A 208 -10.44 46.13 -0.81
CA VAL A 208 -10.52 45.44 0.48
C VAL A 208 -10.34 46.44 1.62
N VAL A 209 -11.28 46.45 2.57
CA VAL A 209 -11.14 47.18 3.83
C VAL A 209 -10.22 46.36 4.73
N LEU A 210 -8.95 46.76 4.81
CA LEU A 210 -7.97 46.14 5.71
C LEU A 210 -8.21 46.63 7.15
N SER A 211 -9.00 45.90 7.92
CA SER A 211 -9.07 46.12 9.38
C SER A 211 -7.87 45.45 10.05
N LYS A 212 -6.72 46.14 10.12
CA LYS A 212 -5.65 45.73 11.04
C LYS A 212 -6.09 46.05 12.47
N THR A 213 -6.38 45.02 13.25
CA THR A 213 -6.45 45.13 14.71
C THR A 213 -5.18 44.52 15.30
N SER A 214 -4.23 45.37 15.68
CA SER A 214 -3.27 45.01 16.73
C SER A 214 -3.61 45.84 17.96
N MET A 215 -4.04 45.18 19.03
CA MET A 215 -4.18 45.79 20.36
C MET A 215 -5.06 47.06 20.39
N GLY A 216 -6.21 47.03 19.71
CA GLY A 216 -7.31 47.98 19.98
C GLY A 216 -7.15 49.42 19.46
N LYS A 217 -6.15 49.74 18.63
CA LYS A 217 -6.08 51.05 17.94
C LYS A 217 -6.11 50.91 16.42
N GLN A 218 -6.88 51.80 15.78
CA GLN A 218 -7.06 51.88 14.34
C GLN A 218 -5.84 52.59 13.71
N LEU A 219 -5.09 51.91 12.86
CA LEU A 219 -3.98 52.51 12.10
C LEU A 219 -4.45 52.82 10.67
N LYS A 220 -4.30 54.09 10.24
CA LYS A 220 -4.48 54.48 8.83
C LYS A 220 -3.31 53.92 8.01
N VAL A 221 -3.62 53.13 7.00
CA VAL A 221 -2.64 52.63 6.04
C VAL A 221 -2.58 53.62 4.88
N GLU A 222 -1.49 54.37 4.74
CA GLU A 222 -1.22 55.14 3.52
C GLU A 222 -0.86 54.20 2.38
N ARG A 223 -1.42 54.48 1.19
CA ARG A 223 -1.17 53.75 -0.05
C ARG A 223 0.24 54.04 -0.56
N SER A 224 1.25 53.37 -0.02
CA SER A 224 2.53 53.24 -0.71
C SER A 224 2.51 51.97 -1.56
N ALA A 225 2.60 52.19 -2.88
CA ALA A 225 2.62 51.13 -3.88
C ALA A 225 3.82 50.20 -3.66
N PHE A 226 3.56 48.91 -3.45
CA PHE A 226 4.59 47.89 -3.58
C PHE A 226 4.96 47.80 -5.06
N ARG A 227 6.08 48.44 -5.44
CA ARG A 227 6.73 48.23 -6.73
C ARG A 227 7.27 46.81 -6.75
N GLY A 228 6.81 46.02 -7.72
CA GLY A 228 7.37 44.69 -7.98
C GLY A 228 8.87 44.79 -8.30
N VAL A 229 9.66 43.91 -7.70
CA VAL A 229 11.03 43.66 -8.12
C VAL A 229 11.00 42.41 -8.99
N ASN A 230 11.31 42.59 -10.28
CA ASN A 230 11.47 41.49 -11.23
C ASN A 230 12.81 40.78 -11.05
N ALA A 231 12.77 39.49 -11.36
CA ALA A 231 13.81 38.51 -11.63
C ALA A 231 15.27 38.98 -11.73
N GLY A 232 16.14 38.35 -10.93
CA GLY A 232 17.55 38.14 -11.23
C GLY A 232 17.82 36.64 -11.31
N SER A 233 18.15 36.17 -12.50
CA SER A 233 18.77 34.87 -12.76
C SER A 233 20.14 34.83 -12.09
N ASP A 234 20.38 33.85 -11.21
CA ASP A 234 21.74 33.47 -10.82
C ASP A 234 21.91 31.97 -11.00
N THR A 235 22.64 31.65 -12.08
CA THR A 235 23.35 30.39 -12.31
C THR A 235 24.49 30.28 -11.30
N GLY A 236 24.59 29.17 -10.57
CA GLY A 236 25.77 28.89 -9.76
C GLY A 236 25.63 27.66 -8.86
N ALA A 237 25.96 26.48 -9.41
CA ALA A 237 26.46 25.34 -8.64
C ALA A 237 27.90 25.68 -8.14
N PRO A 238 28.49 24.98 -7.15
CA PRO A 238 28.54 23.52 -7.01
C PRO A 238 27.77 22.93 -5.81
#